data_AF-A0A3D0NCZ8-F1
#
_entry.id   AF-A0A3D0NCZ8-F1
#
_cell.length_a   1.000
_cell.length_b   1.000
_cell.length_c   1.000
_cell.angle_alpha   90.00
_cell.angle_beta   90.00
_cell.angle_gamma   90.00
#
_symmetry.space_group_name_H-M   'P 1'
#
loop_
_entity.id
_entity.type
_entity.pdbx_description
1 polymer ?
#
loop_
_entity_poly.entity_id
_entity_poly.type
_entity_poly.pdbx_seq_one_letter_code
_entity_poly.pdbx_strand_id
1 'polypeptide(L)'
;MPIAAESLNAMVLTHAHIDHIGLLPRRVSEGLNAPLVMTRPTAALADIMLRDSAKIQSEDAKQKKKRHKREGRTPPHEVVPLYTEEDVERTLPMIEAAPYNQPQSLCGGVFNVRFKEAGHILGSSMLEIDVFENGENQKVIFSGDIGQWDKPIIRDPTMFDQADYVVMESTYGDRNHKDYGDCEDQLADVVNRTIERGGNVIIQTFAVERSQELIYHLSRLNQYGRMPQVPVFLD
;
A
#
# COMPACT_ATOMS: atom_id res chain seq x y z
N MET A 1 14.48 3.54 11.23
CA MET A 1 13.83 4.67 11.92
C MET A 1 14.64 5.05 13.15
N PRO A 2 14.67 6.32 13.58
CA PRO A 2 15.48 6.77 14.73
C PRO A 2 14.87 6.40 16.10
N ILE A 3 13.97 5.41 16.15
CA ILE A 3 13.27 4.96 17.36
C ILE A 3 13.60 3.48 17.56
N ALA A 4 13.94 3.08 18.78
CA ALA A 4 14.17 1.67 19.11
C ALA A 4 12.88 0.86 18.88
N ALA A 5 13.00 -0.37 18.36
CA ALA A 5 11.83 -1.20 18.08
C ALA A 5 11.11 -1.59 19.38
N GLU A 6 11.87 -1.94 20.42
CA GLU A 6 11.40 -2.35 21.74
C GLU A 6 10.64 -1.24 22.51
N SER A 7 10.84 0.03 22.15
CA SER A 7 10.18 1.16 22.82
C SER A 7 8.81 1.50 22.23
N LEU A 8 8.40 0.86 21.14
CA LEU A 8 7.11 1.12 20.50
C LEU A 8 6.00 0.34 21.22
N ASN A 9 4.90 1.02 21.54
CA ASN A 9 3.74 0.39 22.20
C ASN A 9 2.66 -0.09 21.22
N ALA A 10 2.63 0.44 20.00
CA ALA A 10 1.76 0.03 18.91
C ALA A 10 2.31 0.57 17.58
N MET A 11 1.95 -0.05 16.47
CA MET A 11 2.08 0.53 15.13
C MET A 11 0.72 0.51 14.44
N VAL A 12 0.33 1.64 13.86
CA VAL A 12 -0.94 1.76 13.12
C VAL A 12 -0.64 2.02 11.66
N LEU A 13 -1.18 1.19 10.76
CA LEU A 13 -0.84 1.19 9.34
C LEU A 13 -2.05 1.63 8.52
N THR A 14 -1.79 2.53 7.55
CA THR A 14 -2.83 3.12 6.70
C THR A 14 -3.27 2.18 5.58
N HIS A 15 -2.32 1.51 4.91
CA HIS A 15 -2.59 0.61 3.79
C HIS A 15 -1.41 -0.33 3.51
N ALA A 16 -1.56 -1.24 2.52
CA ALA A 16 -0.69 -2.39 2.31
C ALA A 16 0.48 -2.19 1.32
N HIS A 17 0.75 -0.96 0.85
CA HIS A 17 1.91 -0.74 0.00
C HIS A 17 3.23 -0.94 0.76
N ILE A 18 4.25 -1.44 0.09
CA ILE A 18 5.54 -1.83 0.69
C ILE A 18 6.28 -0.64 1.30
N ASP A 19 6.10 0.57 0.79
CA ASP A 19 6.64 1.79 1.40
C ASP A 19 5.95 2.17 2.72
N HIS A 20 4.78 1.59 3.04
CA HIS A 20 4.07 1.78 4.31
C HIS A 20 4.24 0.58 5.27
N ILE A 21 4.30 -0.66 4.76
CA ILE A 21 4.38 -1.87 5.61
C ILE A 21 5.72 -2.62 5.53
N GLY A 22 6.57 -2.32 4.55
CA GLY A 22 7.72 -3.15 4.19
C GLY A 22 8.81 -3.22 5.25
N LEU A 23 8.80 -2.32 6.24
CA LEU A 23 9.74 -2.43 7.36
C LEU A 23 9.21 -3.26 8.53
N LEU A 24 7.93 -3.64 8.56
CA LEU A 24 7.35 -4.39 9.68
C LEU A 24 8.17 -5.63 10.06
N PRO A 25 8.55 -6.53 9.13
CA PRO A 25 9.29 -7.74 9.52
C PRO A 25 10.68 -7.46 10.06
N ARG A 26 11.33 -6.42 9.53
CA ARG A 26 12.59 -5.95 10.08
C ARG A 26 12.43 -5.36 11.48
N ARG A 27 11.33 -4.65 11.77
CA ARG A 27 11.10 -4.10 13.12
C ARG A 27 10.86 -5.22 14.13
N VAL A 28 10.14 -6.28 13.74
CA VAL A 28 9.96 -7.49 14.56
C VAL A 28 11.31 -8.16 14.84
N SER A 29 12.19 -8.30 13.84
CA SER A 29 13.53 -8.85 14.08
C SER A 29 14.45 -7.95 14.91
N GLU A 30 14.21 -6.64 14.90
CA GLU A 30 14.86 -5.63 15.77
C GLU A 30 14.29 -5.59 17.21
N GLY A 31 13.30 -6.44 17.55
CA GLY A 31 12.76 -6.54 18.92
C GLY A 31 11.41 -5.87 19.15
N LEU A 32 10.70 -5.46 18.08
CA LEU A 32 9.32 -4.97 18.22
C LEU A 32 8.44 -6.09 18.79
N ASN A 33 7.73 -5.79 19.88
CA ASN A 33 6.75 -6.68 20.49
C ASN A 33 5.48 -5.90 20.85
N ALA A 34 4.80 -5.39 19.83
CA ALA A 34 3.64 -4.50 19.96
C ALA A 34 2.61 -4.79 18.86
N PRO A 35 1.32 -4.49 19.08
CA PRO A 35 0.26 -4.72 18.10
C PRO A 35 0.47 -3.91 16.82
N LEU A 36 0.24 -4.56 15.68
CA LEU A 36 0.26 -3.98 14.34
C LEU A 36 -1.18 -3.79 13.86
N VAL A 37 -1.76 -2.61 14.10
CA VAL A 37 -3.18 -2.34 13.90
C VAL A 37 -3.42 -1.80 12.49
N MET A 38 -4.32 -2.41 11.74
CA MET A 38 -4.65 -1.99 10.37
C MET A 38 -6.06 -2.45 9.98
N THR A 39 -6.58 -1.99 8.84
CA THR A 39 -7.89 -2.44 8.38
C THR A 39 -7.88 -3.92 7.99
N ARG A 40 -9.04 -4.59 8.05
CA ARG A 40 -9.17 -6.01 7.63
C ARG A 40 -8.64 -6.29 6.22
N PRO A 41 -8.97 -5.50 5.17
CA PRO A 41 -8.41 -5.78 3.85
C PRO A 41 -6.90 -5.50 3.78
N THR A 42 -6.40 -4.49 4.50
CA THR A 42 -4.95 -4.24 4.59
C THR A 42 -4.21 -5.40 5.25
N ALA A 43 -4.77 -6.01 6.31
CA ALA A 43 -4.18 -7.20 6.94
C ALA A 43 -4.06 -8.38 5.97
N ALA A 44 -5.10 -8.64 5.16
CA ALA A 44 -5.07 -9.71 4.15
C ALA A 44 -4.06 -9.42 3.03
N LEU A 45 -3.97 -8.17 2.57
CA LEU A 45 -3.00 -7.76 1.56
C LEU A 45 -1.56 -7.77 2.11
N ALA A 46 -1.36 -7.41 3.38
CA ALA A 46 -0.04 -7.38 4.00
C ALA A 46 0.63 -8.76 3.98
N ASP A 47 -0.12 -9.84 4.19
CA ASP A 47 0.37 -11.21 4.07
C ASP A 47 1.00 -11.48 2.69
N ILE A 48 0.23 -11.22 1.63
CA ILE A 48 0.65 -11.41 0.25
C ILE A 48 1.86 -10.54 -0.09
N MET A 49 1.76 -9.24 0.21
CA MET A 49 2.78 -8.25 -0.16
C MET A 49 4.10 -8.48 0.57
N LEU A 50 4.07 -8.80 1.87
CA LEU A 50 5.28 -9.01 2.65
C LEU A 50 6.01 -10.30 2.24
N ARG A 51 5.27 -11.37 1.95
CA ARG A 51 5.83 -12.64 1.44
C ARG A 51 6.52 -12.46 0.09
N ASP A 52 5.84 -11.79 -0.85
CA ASP A 52 6.40 -11.52 -2.16
C ASP A 52 7.67 -10.66 -2.07
N SER A 53 7.62 -9.59 -1.27
CA SER A 53 8.78 -8.74 -1.04
C SER A 53 9.95 -9.48 -0.39
N ALA A 54 9.70 -10.36 0.59
CA ALA A 54 10.75 -11.18 1.22
C ALA A 54 11.42 -12.12 0.20
N LYS A 55 10.63 -12.72 -0.69
CA LYS A 55 11.12 -13.61 -1.75
C LYS A 55 11.99 -12.84 -2.75
N ILE A 56 11.50 -11.72 -3.28
CA ILE A 56 12.23 -10.86 -4.23
C ILE A 56 13.55 -10.39 -3.60
N GLN A 57 13.51 -9.87 -2.38
CA GLN A 57 14.72 -9.42 -1.68
C GLN A 57 15.74 -10.55 -1.48
N SER A 58 15.28 -11.75 -1.15
CA SER A 58 16.13 -12.93 -0.97
C SER A 58 16.78 -13.38 -2.29
N GLU A 59 16.04 -13.33 -3.39
CA GLU A 59 16.55 -13.63 -4.73
C GLU A 59 17.58 -12.58 -5.18
N ASP A 60 17.28 -11.29 -5.00
CA ASP A 60 18.19 -10.18 -5.31
C ASP A 60 19.51 -10.28 -4.53
N ALA A 61 19.43 -10.59 -3.23
CA ALA A 61 20.62 -10.80 -2.41
C ALA A 61 21.47 -11.97 -2.94
N LYS A 62 20.85 -13.10 -3.31
CA LYS A 62 21.54 -14.25 -3.91
C LYS A 62 22.19 -13.90 -5.25
N GLN A 63 21.46 -13.21 -6.14
CA GLN A 63 21.97 -12.80 -7.45
C GLN A 63 23.14 -11.82 -7.31
N LYS A 64 23.03 -10.84 -6.40
CA LYS A 64 24.08 -9.87 -6.12
C LYS A 64 25.34 -10.53 -5.53
N LYS A 65 25.20 -11.49 -4.60
CA LYS A 65 26.34 -12.30 -4.12
C LYS A 65 27.03 -13.04 -5.26
N LYS A 66 26.26 -13.68 -6.16
CA LYS A 66 26.80 -14.40 -7.33
C LYS A 66 27.54 -13.46 -8.29
N ARG A 67 27.00 -12.26 -8.55
CA ARG A 67 27.64 -11.25 -9.39
C ARG A 67 28.96 -10.77 -8.80
N HIS A 68 28.98 -10.40 -7.51
CA HIS A 68 30.19 -9.96 -6.83
C HIS A 68 31.30 -11.02 -6.84
N LYS A 69 30.93 -12.29 -6.63
CA LYS A 69 31.89 -13.41 -6.73
C LYS A 69 32.49 -13.54 -8.13
N ARG A 70 31.70 -13.33 -9.19
CA ARG A 70 32.17 -13.36 -10.59
C ARG A 70 33.08 -12.17 -10.92
N GLU A 71 32.79 -11.01 -10.36
CA GLU A 71 33.55 -9.76 -10.58
C GLU A 71 34.79 -9.62 -9.67
N GLY A 72 35.01 -10.56 -8.74
CA GLY A 72 36.07 -10.44 -7.73
C GLY A 72 35.87 -9.25 -6.77
N ARG A 73 34.63 -8.76 -6.64
CA ARG A 73 34.30 -7.57 -5.85
C ARG A 73 33.96 -7.95 -4.41
N THR A 74 34.61 -7.30 -3.44
CA THR A 74 34.25 -7.40 -2.02
C THR A 74 33.34 -6.23 -1.66
N PRO A 75 32.07 -6.46 -1.29
CA PRO A 75 31.20 -5.39 -0.84
C PRO A 75 31.63 -4.86 0.54
N PRO A 76 31.38 -3.58 0.85
CA PRO A 76 31.72 -2.99 2.15
C PRO A 76 30.87 -3.56 3.31
N HIS A 77 29.70 -4.13 3.00
CA HIS A 77 28.79 -4.76 3.94
C HIS A 77 28.30 -6.10 3.40
N GLU A 78 27.84 -6.97 4.30
CA GLU A 78 27.23 -8.23 3.90
C GLU A 78 26.00 -7.99 3.01
N VAL A 79 25.88 -8.76 1.93
CA VAL A 79 24.73 -8.68 1.03
C VAL A 79 23.63 -9.60 1.57
N VAL A 80 22.81 -9.11 2.47
CA VAL A 80 21.65 -9.83 3.02
C VAL A 80 20.35 -9.10 2.65
N PRO A 81 19.21 -9.79 2.53
CA PRO A 81 17.92 -9.11 2.41
C PRO A 81 17.62 -8.31 3.68
N LEU A 82 16.71 -7.32 3.62
CA LEU A 82 16.34 -6.53 4.81
C LEU A 82 15.59 -7.38 5.83
N TYR A 83 14.84 -8.36 5.32
CA TYR A 83 14.15 -9.39 6.07
C TYR A 83 13.87 -10.59 5.15
N THR A 84 13.54 -11.72 5.75
CA THR A 84 13.32 -13.03 5.12
C THR A 84 11.86 -13.46 5.24
N GLU A 85 11.47 -14.55 4.59
CA GLU A 85 10.14 -15.13 4.76
C GLU A 85 9.89 -15.55 6.22
N GLU A 86 10.92 -16.02 6.94
CA GLU A 86 10.82 -16.35 8.37
C GLU A 86 10.49 -15.11 9.22
N ASP A 87 11.05 -13.95 8.88
CA ASP A 87 10.69 -12.69 9.54
C ASP A 87 9.22 -12.33 9.31
N VAL A 88 8.70 -12.60 8.10
CA VAL A 88 7.28 -12.39 7.78
C VAL A 88 6.41 -13.30 8.63
N GLU A 89 6.74 -14.59 8.74
CA GLU A 89 5.99 -15.53 9.59
C GLU A 89 5.93 -15.11 11.07
N ARG A 90 6.98 -14.46 11.57
CA ARG A 90 6.99 -13.89 12.93
C ARG A 90 6.14 -12.62 13.06
N THR A 91 5.93 -11.91 11.95
CA THR A 91 5.23 -10.62 11.92
C THR A 91 3.72 -10.77 11.81
N LEU A 92 3.24 -11.67 10.95
CA LEU A 92 1.80 -11.83 10.68
C LEU A 92 0.94 -12.09 11.93
N PRO A 93 1.39 -12.90 12.92
CA PRO A 93 0.62 -13.12 14.16
C PRO A 93 0.45 -11.87 15.03
N MET A 94 1.25 -10.82 14.81
CA MET A 94 1.17 -9.56 15.55
C MET A 94 0.17 -8.57 14.94
N ILE A 95 -0.44 -8.92 13.80
CA ILE A 95 -1.41 -8.06 13.12
C ILE A 95 -2.77 -8.14 13.80
N GLU A 96 -3.30 -6.97 14.14
CA GLU A 96 -4.64 -6.79 14.69
C GLU A 96 -5.53 -6.07 13.68
N ALA A 97 -6.48 -6.80 13.11
CA ALA A 97 -7.37 -6.28 12.09
C ALA A 97 -8.56 -5.52 12.69
N ALA A 98 -8.64 -4.22 12.41
CA ALA A 98 -9.70 -3.34 12.86
C ALA A 98 -10.71 -3.04 11.73
N PRO A 99 -11.99 -2.81 12.06
CA PRO A 99 -12.97 -2.31 11.10
C PRO A 99 -12.89 -0.78 10.96
N TYR A 100 -13.35 -0.27 9.82
CA TYR A 100 -13.55 1.17 9.64
C TYR A 100 -14.55 1.74 10.66
N ASN A 101 -14.38 3.02 10.98
CA ASN A 101 -15.25 3.82 11.82
C ASN A 101 -15.41 3.34 13.27
N GLN A 102 -14.73 2.28 13.70
CA GLN A 102 -14.76 1.84 15.10
C GLN A 102 -13.49 2.28 15.83
N PRO A 103 -13.64 2.96 16.99
CA PRO A 103 -12.50 3.41 17.79
C PRO A 103 -11.67 2.23 18.31
N GLN A 104 -10.35 2.31 18.10
CA GLN A 104 -9.35 1.41 18.68
C GLN A 104 -8.60 2.17 19.77
N SER A 105 -8.80 1.78 21.03
CA SER A 105 -8.13 2.37 22.18
C SER A 105 -6.75 1.76 22.36
N LEU A 106 -5.70 2.57 22.20
CA LEU A 106 -4.30 2.16 22.30
C LEU A 106 -3.62 2.87 23.49
N CYS A 107 -2.53 2.27 23.97
CA CYS A 107 -1.68 2.82 25.04
C CYS A 107 -2.48 3.28 26.28
N GLY A 108 -3.40 2.43 26.77
CA GLY A 108 -4.19 2.75 27.96
C GLY A 108 -5.26 3.84 27.75
N GLY A 109 -5.65 4.11 26.51
CA GLY A 109 -6.68 5.11 26.16
C GLY A 109 -6.11 6.49 25.82
N VAL A 110 -4.78 6.64 25.81
CA VAL A 110 -4.13 7.88 25.36
C VAL A 110 -4.41 8.14 23.89
N PHE A 111 -4.44 7.10 23.06
CA PHE A 111 -4.76 7.23 21.63
C PHE A 111 -6.04 6.47 21.33
N ASN A 112 -7.01 7.15 20.74
CA ASN A 112 -8.20 6.52 20.20
C ASN A 112 -8.23 6.69 18.68
N VAL A 113 -7.99 5.60 17.96
CA VAL A 113 -7.78 5.63 16.51
C VAL A 113 -9.01 5.08 15.79
N ARG A 114 -9.52 5.83 14.81
CA ARG A 114 -10.58 5.40 13.90
C ARG A 114 -10.05 5.40 12.48
N PHE A 115 -10.16 4.25 11.81
CA PHE A 115 -9.86 4.13 10.40
C PHE A 115 -11.01 4.71 9.57
N LYS A 116 -10.70 5.65 8.68
CA LYS A 116 -11.62 6.27 7.72
C LYS A 116 -11.18 5.91 6.30
N GLU A 117 -12.11 5.82 5.36
CA GLU A 117 -11.77 5.46 3.97
C GLU A 117 -10.80 6.49 3.38
N ALA A 118 -9.68 6.02 2.80
CA ALA A 118 -8.73 6.89 2.09
C ALA A 118 -8.91 6.89 0.58
N GLY A 119 -9.64 5.92 0.02
CA GLY A 119 -9.90 5.80 -1.41
C GLY A 119 -8.70 5.42 -2.28
N HIS A 120 -7.54 5.15 -1.68
CA HIS A 120 -6.29 4.87 -2.41
C HIS A 120 -6.28 3.46 -2.98
N ILE A 121 -6.19 2.46 -2.11
CA ILE A 121 -6.27 1.03 -2.45
C ILE A 121 -7.32 0.33 -1.58
N LEU A 122 -7.62 -0.94 -1.87
CA LEU A 122 -8.52 -1.73 -1.03
C LEU A 122 -7.99 -1.82 0.41
N GLY A 123 -8.81 -1.41 1.38
CA GLY A 123 -8.41 -1.35 2.79
C GLY A 123 -7.64 -0.10 3.19
N SER A 124 -7.29 0.77 2.24
CA SER A 124 -6.59 2.02 2.58
C SER A 124 -7.41 2.91 3.51
N SER A 125 -6.70 3.60 4.39
CA SER A 125 -7.35 4.37 5.44
C SER A 125 -6.58 5.62 5.86
N MET A 126 -7.34 6.67 6.11
CA MET A 126 -6.92 7.82 6.89
C MET A 126 -7.17 7.49 8.36
N LEU A 127 -6.29 7.96 9.24
CA LEU A 127 -6.40 7.76 10.68
C LEU A 127 -6.96 9.03 11.31
N GLU A 128 -8.15 8.94 11.89
CA GLU A 128 -8.66 9.95 12.83
C GLU A 128 -8.23 9.54 14.23
N ILE A 129 -7.40 10.37 14.86
CA ILE A 129 -6.76 10.06 16.15
C ILE A 129 -7.18 11.12 17.15
N ASP A 130 -7.94 10.72 18.17
CA ASP A 130 -8.11 11.53 19.39
C ASP A 130 -6.98 11.20 20.36
N VAL A 131 -6.22 12.21 20.77
CA VAL A 131 -5.09 12.11 21.71
C VAL A 131 -5.52 12.71 23.04
N PHE A 132 -5.62 11.86 24.06
CA PHE A 132 -5.99 12.24 25.42
C PHE A 132 -4.76 12.34 26.31
N GLU A 133 -4.34 13.56 26.63
CA GLU A 133 -3.19 13.81 27.51
C GLU A 133 -3.51 14.98 28.46
N ASN A 134 -3.14 14.86 29.74
CA ASN A 134 -3.32 15.91 30.76
C ASN A 134 -4.75 16.47 30.90
N GLY A 135 -5.77 15.69 30.52
CA GLY A 135 -7.18 16.11 30.56
C GLY A 135 -7.64 16.90 29.33
N GLU A 136 -6.79 17.06 28.32
CA GLU A 136 -7.12 17.66 27.03
C GLU A 136 -7.30 16.57 25.96
N ASN A 137 -8.11 16.88 24.94
CA ASN A 137 -8.27 16.05 23.75
C ASN A 137 -7.80 16.84 22.53
N GLN A 138 -6.86 16.30 21.78
CA GLN A 138 -6.40 16.84 20.50
C GLN A 138 -6.71 15.87 19.38
N LYS A 139 -7.28 16.39 18.28
CA LYS A 139 -7.60 15.60 17.11
C LYS A 139 -6.52 15.74 16.04
N VAL A 140 -5.90 14.63 15.69
CA VAL A 140 -4.93 14.52 14.59
C VAL A 140 -5.54 13.69 13.47
N ILE A 141 -5.46 14.19 12.24
CA ILE A 141 -5.74 13.41 11.04
C ILE A 141 -4.42 13.04 10.36
N PHE A 142 -4.20 11.76 10.15
CA PHE A 142 -3.07 11.26 9.36
C PHE A 142 -3.61 10.63 8.07
N SER A 143 -3.28 11.19 6.91
CA SER A 143 -3.95 10.77 5.66
C SER A 143 -3.49 9.39 5.15
N GLY A 144 -2.22 9.03 5.36
CA GLY A 144 -1.61 8.05 4.46
C GLY A 144 -1.66 8.57 3.02
N ASP A 145 -1.83 7.67 2.06
CA ASP A 145 -2.02 8.06 0.65
C ASP A 145 -3.52 8.27 0.39
N ILE A 146 -3.87 9.35 -0.30
CA ILE A 146 -5.26 9.73 -0.58
C ILE A 146 -5.60 9.38 -2.02
N GLY A 147 -6.70 8.66 -2.19
CA GLY A 147 -7.23 8.29 -3.50
C GLY A 147 -7.94 9.42 -4.24
N GLN A 148 -8.22 9.14 -5.51
CA GLN A 148 -9.12 9.96 -6.33
C GLN A 148 -10.57 9.58 -6.06
N TRP A 149 -11.47 10.52 -6.38
CA TRP A 149 -12.91 10.32 -6.34
C TRP A 149 -13.38 9.40 -7.48
N ASP A 150 -14.56 8.80 -7.28
CA ASP A 150 -15.32 8.06 -8.30
C ASP A 150 -14.56 6.89 -8.92
N LYS A 151 -13.65 6.26 -8.16
CA LYS A 151 -12.96 5.04 -8.59
C LYS A 151 -13.95 3.88 -8.71
N PRO A 152 -13.81 2.98 -9.70
CA PRO A 152 -14.83 1.95 -9.94
C PRO A 152 -14.98 0.87 -8.85
N ILE A 153 -13.91 0.58 -8.10
CA ILE A 153 -13.84 -0.56 -7.16
C ILE A 153 -13.69 -0.09 -5.70
N ILE A 154 -13.17 1.12 -5.51
CA ILE A 154 -12.76 1.65 -4.20
C ILE A 154 -13.73 2.77 -3.80
N ARG A 155 -14.07 2.86 -2.51
CA ARG A 155 -14.91 3.93 -1.98
C ARG A 155 -14.17 5.26 -1.96
N ASP A 156 -14.91 6.35 -2.04
CA ASP A 156 -14.32 7.68 -1.98
C ASP A 156 -13.63 7.98 -0.63
N PRO A 157 -12.61 8.85 -0.63
CA PRO A 157 -12.00 9.33 0.60
C PRO A 157 -13.03 10.00 1.53
N THR A 158 -12.88 9.76 2.84
CA THR A 158 -13.75 10.38 3.85
C THR A 158 -13.41 11.86 4.05
N MET A 159 -14.43 12.73 4.09
CA MET A 159 -14.25 14.14 4.45
C MET A 159 -14.22 14.34 5.96
N PHE A 160 -13.46 15.33 6.42
CA PHE A 160 -13.35 15.72 7.82
C PHE A 160 -13.79 17.16 8.01
N ASP A 161 -14.63 17.41 9.02
CA ASP A 161 -15.11 18.76 9.33
C ASP A 161 -14.15 19.54 10.24
N GLN A 162 -13.36 18.84 11.05
CA GLN A 162 -12.51 19.43 12.09
C GLN A 162 -11.27 18.57 12.37
N ALA A 163 -10.14 19.23 12.61
CA ALA A 163 -8.89 18.66 13.10
C ALA A 163 -8.06 19.77 13.75
N ASP A 164 -7.29 19.46 14.79
CA ASP A 164 -6.28 20.38 15.34
C ASP A 164 -4.99 20.31 14.51
N TYR A 165 -4.63 19.11 14.06
CA TYR A 165 -3.47 18.85 13.21
C TYR A 165 -3.82 17.93 12.05
N VAL A 166 -3.23 18.20 10.89
CA VAL A 166 -3.32 17.34 9.71
C VAL A 166 -1.90 17.00 9.25
N VAL A 167 -1.60 15.71 9.20
CA VAL A 167 -0.41 15.16 8.55
C VAL A 167 -0.87 14.51 7.26
N MET A 168 -0.56 15.15 6.14
CA MET A 168 -1.01 14.69 4.83
C MET A 168 0.14 14.37 3.89
N GLU A 169 -0.10 13.42 3.00
CA GLU A 169 0.78 13.18 1.86
C GLU A 169 0.84 14.41 0.92
N SER A 170 1.85 14.43 0.06
CA SER A 170 2.08 15.51 -0.88
C SER A 170 2.61 15.02 -2.22
N THR A 171 2.24 13.80 -2.64
CA THR A 171 2.79 13.15 -3.84
C THR A 171 2.63 14.00 -5.10
N TYR A 172 1.51 14.73 -5.19
CA TYR A 172 1.19 15.66 -6.28
C TYR A 172 1.02 17.10 -5.77
N GLY A 173 1.66 17.47 -4.66
CA GLY A 173 1.47 18.78 -4.02
C GLY A 173 1.92 19.98 -4.86
N ASP A 174 2.67 19.76 -5.95
CA ASP A 174 3.20 20.79 -6.85
C ASP A 174 2.36 21.01 -8.12
N ARG A 175 1.33 20.20 -8.36
CA ARG A 175 0.55 20.25 -9.61
C ARG A 175 -0.89 19.79 -9.45
N ASN A 176 -1.77 20.42 -10.22
CA ASN A 176 -3.14 19.92 -10.37
C ASN A 176 -3.17 18.72 -11.31
N HIS A 177 -4.09 17.79 -11.05
CA HIS A 177 -4.42 16.74 -12.01
C HIS A 177 -4.98 17.39 -13.27
N LYS A 178 -4.39 17.06 -14.42
CA LYS A 178 -4.93 17.47 -15.71
C LYS A 178 -6.12 16.57 -16.02
N ASP A 179 -7.19 17.17 -16.51
CA ASP A 179 -8.28 16.42 -17.13
C ASP A 179 -7.77 15.90 -18.49
N TYR A 180 -7.44 14.61 -18.54
CA TYR A 180 -7.03 13.95 -19.77
C TYR A 180 -8.24 13.42 -20.57
N GLY A 181 -9.46 13.70 -20.12
CA GLY A 181 -10.68 13.09 -20.62
C GLY A 181 -10.91 11.70 -20.02
N ASP A 182 -11.92 11.01 -20.53
CA ASP A 182 -12.33 9.70 -20.03
C ASP A 182 -11.21 8.65 -20.18
N CYS A 183 -10.91 7.94 -19.08
CA CYS A 183 -9.86 6.93 -19.04
C CYS A 183 -10.20 5.72 -19.94
N GLU A 184 -11.48 5.31 -20.01
CA GLU A 184 -11.91 4.21 -20.87
C GLU A 184 -11.74 4.56 -22.34
N ASP A 185 -12.01 5.82 -22.73
CA ASP A 185 -11.83 6.29 -24.11
C ASP A 185 -10.36 6.26 -24.53
N GLN A 186 -9.47 6.74 -23.67
CA GLN A 186 -8.03 6.71 -23.91
C GLN A 186 -7.50 5.27 -24.00
N LEU A 187 -7.94 4.40 -23.09
CA LEU A 187 -7.55 2.99 -23.10
C LEU A 187 -8.04 2.29 -24.37
N ALA A 188 -9.29 2.53 -24.78
CA ALA A 188 -9.86 1.99 -26.02
C ALA A 188 -9.06 2.42 -27.25
N ASP A 189 -8.70 3.70 -27.36
CA ASP A 189 -7.91 4.21 -28.47
C ASP A 189 -6.52 3.55 -28.55
N VAL A 190 -5.81 3.41 -27.43
CA VAL A 190 -4.49 2.76 -27.39
C VAL A 190 -4.59 1.29 -27.79
N VAL A 191 -5.58 0.58 -27.25
CA VAL A 191 -5.79 -0.84 -27.56
C VAL A 191 -6.14 -1.02 -29.04
N ASN A 192 -7.15 -0.31 -29.54
CA ASN A 192 -7.62 -0.45 -30.92
C ASN A 192 -6.50 -0.16 -31.93
N ARG A 193 -5.80 0.99 -31.79
CA ARG A 193 -4.71 1.36 -32.70
C ARG A 193 -3.56 0.35 -32.69
N THR A 194 -3.30 -0.30 -31.56
CA THR A 194 -2.21 -1.29 -31.44
C THR A 194 -2.61 -2.61 -32.08
N ILE A 195 -3.83 -3.10 -31.80
CA ILE A 195 -4.33 -4.36 -32.35
C ILE A 195 -4.55 -4.27 -33.87
N GLU A 196 -5.05 -3.14 -34.39
CA GLU A 196 -5.20 -2.90 -35.84
C GLU A 196 -3.87 -3.02 -36.61
N ARG A 197 -2.74 -2.74 -35.95
CA ARG A 197 -1.40 -2.87 -36.51
C ARG A 197 -0.79 -4.26 -36.33
N GLY A 198 -1.53 -5.20 -35.74
CA GLY A 198 -1.04 -6.55 -35.40
C GLY A 198 -0.04 -6.57 -34.24
N GLY A 199 -0.05 -5.57 -33.36
CA GLY A 199 0.86 -5.45 -32.23
C GLY A 199 0.29 -5.98 -30.91
N ASN A 200 1.10 -5.92 -29.85
CA ASN A 200 0.71 -6.25 -28.48
C ASN A 200 0.75 -4.98 -27.59
N VAL A 201 -0.19 -4.88 -26.65
CA VAL A 201 -0.18 -3.84 -25.60
C VAL A 201 0.43 -4.42 -24.34
N ILE A 202 1.48 -3.78 -23.82
CA ILE A 202 2.15 -4.17 -22.57
C ILE A 202 1.92 -3.05 -21.55
N ILE A 203 1.27 -3.37 -20.43
CA ILE A 203 0.98 -2.41 -19.34
C ILE A 203 1.71 -2.89 -18.09
N GLN A 204 2.70 -2.11 -17.64
CA GLN A 204 3.38 -2.36 -16.38
C GLN A 204 2.58 -1.71 -15.25
N THR A 205 2.23 -2.49 -14.24
CA THR A 205 1.37 -2.06 -13.14
C THR A 205 1.78 -2.78 -11.85
N PHE A 206 1.46 -2.17 -10.71
CA PHE A 206 1.61 -2.85 -9.42
C PHE A 206 0.57 -3.98 -9.28
N ALA A 207 0.91 -5.01 -8.49
CA ALA A 207 0.04 -6.16 -8.28
C ALA A 207 -1.31 -5.81 -7.62
N VAL A 208 -1.34 -4.72 -6.86
CA VAL A 208 -2.53 -4.25 -6.12
C VAL A 208 -3.01 -2.91 -6.70
N GLU A 209 -4.32 -2.70 -6.68
CA GLU A 209 -5.07 -1.53 -7.18
C GLU A 209 -5.15 -1.42 -8.71
N ARG A 210 -4.06 -1.04 -9.38
CA ARG A 210 -4.10 -0.60 -10.78
C ARG A 210 -4.41 -1.72 -11.76
N SER A 211 -3.94 -2.93 -11.48
CA SER A 211 -4.30 -4.12 -12.26
C SER A 211 -5.79 -4.42 -12.22
N GLN A 212 -6.43 -4.23 -11.05
CA GLN A 212 -7.86 -4.47 -10.87
C GLN A 212 -8.70 -3.43 -11.61
N GLU A 213 -8.32 -2.15 -11.55
CA GLU A 213 -8.96 -1.08 -12.33
C GLU A 213 -8.84 -1.32 -13.85
N LEU A 214 -7.64 -1.71 -14.31
CA LEU A 214 -7.41 -2.03 -15.73
C LEU A 214 -8.28 -3.20 -16.20
N ILE A 215 -8.36 -4.27 -15.42
CA ILE A 215 -9.22 -5.42 -15.75
C ILE A 215 -10.69 -5.01 -15.79
N TYR A 216 -11.14 -4.16 -14.87
CA TYR A 216 -12.50 -3.61 -14.87
C TYR A 216 -12.80 -2.84 -16.17
N HIS A 217 -11.92 -1.91 -16.57
CA HIS A 217 -12.11 -1.12 -17.78
C HIS A 217 -12.02 -1.98 -19.05
N LEU A 218 -11.04 -2.88 -19.16
CA LEU A 218 -10.92 -3.81 -20.29
C LEU A 218 -12.14 -4.72 -20.41
N SER A 219 -12.67 -5.21 -19.29
CA SER A 219 -13.89 -6.02 -19.27
C SER A 219 -15.09 -5.24 -19.80
N ARG A 220 -15.27 -3.99 -19.35
CA ARG A 220 -16.34 -3.11 -19.84
C ARG A 220 -16.19 -2.78 -21.32
N LEU A 221 -15.00 -2.39 -21.77
CA LEU A 221 -14.74 -2.09 -23.17
C LEU A 221 -15.07 -3.29 -24.07
N ASN A 222 -14.71 -4.50 -23.65
CA ASN A 222 -15.06 -5.72 -24.37
C ASN A 222 -16.58 -5.98 -24.34
N GLN A 223 -17.23 -5.85 -23.17
CA GLN A 223 -18.67 -6.06 -23.00
C GLN A 223 -19.50 -5.11 -23.88
N TYR A 224 -19.07 -3.85 -24.04
CA TYR A 224 -19.75 -2.84 -24.86
C TYR A 224 -19.28 -2.82 -26.32
N GLY A 225 -18.43 -3.75 -26.75
CA GLY A 225 -17.94 -3.84 -28.12
C GLY A 225 -17.07 -2.64 -28.54
N ARG A 226 -16.42 -1.98 -27.59
CA ARG A 226 -15.55 -0.82 -27.80
C ARG A 226 -14.08 -1.20 -28.06
N MET A 227 -13.76 -2.49 -27.96
CA MET A 227 -12.47 -3.07 -28.35
C MET A 227 -12.64 -4.47 -28.98
N PRO A 228 -11.70 -4.91 -29.84
CA PRO A 228 -11.65 -6.27 -30.33
C PRO A 228 -11.58 -7.31 -29.20
N GLN A 229 -12.19 -8.48 -29.42
CA GLN A 229 -12.04 -9.61 -28.52
C GLN A 229 -10.64 -10.21 -28.67
N VAL A 230 -9.75 -9.88 -27.74
CA VAL A 230 -8.37 -10.38 -27.69
C VAL A 230 -8.09 -11.02 -26.33
N PRO A 231 -7.19 -12.00 -26.26
CA PRO A 231 -6.73 -12.54 -24.98
C PRO A 231 -6.08 -11.45 -24.12
N VAL A 232 -6.45 -11.38 -22.85
CA VAL A 232 -5.81 -10.53 -21.84
C VAL A 232 -5.10 -11.45 -20.85
N PHE A 233 -3.79 -11.24 -20.67
CA PHE A 233 -2.97 -12.01 -19.74
C PHE A 233 -2.64 -11.13 -18.53
N LEU A 234 -2.71 -11.72 -17.33
CA LEU A 234 -2.26 -11.12 -16.09
C LEU A 234 -1.15 -12.02 -15.54
N ASP A 235 -0.01 -11.42 -15.22
CA ASP A 235 1.17 -12.06 -14.61
C ASP A 235 1.47 -11.35 -13.29
#